data_AF-A0A2G2D7J5-F1
#
_entry.id   AF-A0A2G2D7J5-F1
#
_cell.length_a   1.000
_cell.length_b   1.000
_cell.length_c   1.000
_cell.angle_alpha   90.00
_cell.angle_beta   90.00
_cell.angle_gamma   90.00
#
_symmetry.space_group_name_H-M   'P 1'
#
loop_
_entity.id
_entity.type
_entity.pdbx_description
1 polymer ?
#
loop_
_entity_poly.entity_id
_entity_poly.type
_entity_poly.pdbx_seq_one_letter_code
_entity_poly.pdbx_strand_id
1 'polypeptide(L)'
;MKKLLIVFAAVALLASCSTTQDKEAAAAFCECFSMNDAAEATSLTEIMETAEKMTECVKTWQTTFEGKISKDGFSDELKEQCPDAHAKAEEMGMFNE
;
A
#
# COMPACT_ATOMS: atom_id res chain seq x y z
N MET A 1 -7.26 18.41 44.62
CA MET A 1 -6.52 18.86 43.43
C MET A 1 -6.89 17.94 42.28
N LYS A 2 -7.40 18.52 41.20
CA LYS A 2 -8.11 17.86 40.09
C LYS A 2 -7.13 17.63 38.92
N LYS A 3 -7.25 16.44 38.32
CA LYS A 3 -7.13 16.16 36.88
C LYS A 3 -5.74 16.29 36.24
N LEU A 4 -5.02 15.16 36.17
CA LEU A 4 -3.96 14.90 35.19
C LEU A 4 -3.88 13.39 34.93
N LEU A 5 -4.99 12.83 34.47
CA LEU A 5 -5.05 11.50 33.87
C LEU A 5 -5.97 11.67 32.66
N ILE A 6 -5.71 10.95 31.57
CA ILE A 6 -6.35 11.05 30.24
C ILE A 6 -5.55 11.92 29.25
N VAL A 7 -4.40 11.40 28.78
CA VAL A 7 -3.89 11.73 27.43
C VAL A 7 -3.29 10.48 26.74
N PHE A 8 -2.88 9.44 27.46
CA PHE A 8 -2.22 8.26 26.87
C PHE A 8 -3.13 7.26 26.13
N ALA A 9 -4.46 7.35 26.25
CA ALA A 9 -5.36 6.39 25.59
C ALA A 9 -5.54 6.67 24.08
N ALA A 10 -5.38 7.91 23.63
CA ALA A 10 -5.59 8.27 22.23
C ALA A 10 -4.43 7.81 21.32
N VAL A 11 -3.20 7.81 21.83
CA VAL A 11 -2.01 7.41 21.05
C VAL A 11 -2.00 5.90 20.78
N ALA A 12 -2.46 5.09 21.73
CA ALA A 12 -2.57 3.64 21.55
C ALA A 12 -3.62 3.24 20.49
N LEU A 13 -4.73 3.99 20.41
CA LEU A 13 -5.75 3.78 19.38
C LEU A 13 -5.27 4.17 17.99
N LEU A 14 -4.48 5.25 17.87
CA LEU A 14 -3.90 5.69 16.61
C LEU A 14 -2.88 4.68 16.06
N ALA A 15 -2.04 4.09 16.93
CA ALA A 15 -1.09 3.05 16.51
C ALA A 15 -1.75 1.73 16.09
N SER A 16 -2.90 1.37 16.71
CA SER A 16 -3.67 0.19 16.29
C SER A 16 -4.48 0.43 15.00
N CYS A 17 -4.89 1.67 14.73
CA CYS A 17 -5.56 2.03 13.48
C CYS A 17 -4.56 2.14 12.33
N SER A 18 -3.36 2.68 12.56
CA SER A 18 -2.33 2.80 11.52
C SER A 18 -1.88 1.42 11.05
N THR A 19 -1.63 0.48 11.95
CA THR A 19 -1.26 -0.91 11.57
C THR A 19 -2.38 -1.64 10.80
N THR A 20 -3.65 -1.37 11.13
CA THR A 20 -4.78 -1.91 10.34
C THR A 20 -4.85 -1.28 8.95
N GLN A 21 -4.65 0.04 8.84
CA GLN A 21 -4.66 0.75 7.57
C GLN A 21 -3.46 0.42 6.69
N ASP A 22 -2.27 0.23 7.28
CA ASP A 22 -1.06 -0.20 6.58
C ASP A 22 -1.26 -1.60 5.97
N LYS A 23 -1.94 -2.51 6.70
CA LYS A 23 -2.35 -3.84 6.22
C LYS A 23 -3.33 -3.78 5.05
N GLU A 24 -4.37 -2.96 5.18
CA GLU A 24 -5.38 -2.77 4.12
C GLU A 24 -4.73 -2.15 2.87
N ALA A 25 -3.83 -1.19 3.06
CA ALA A 25 -3.09 -0.57 1.97
C ALA A 25 -2.15 -1.57 1.29
N ALA A 26 -1.43 -2.41 2.05
CA ALA A 26 -0.62 -3.48 1.50
C ALA A 26 -1.47 -4.43 0.65
N ALA A 27 -2.57 -4.97 1.19
CA ALA A 27 -3.46 -5.88 0.47
C ALA A 27 -3.99 -5.28 -0.84
N ALA A 28 -4.49 -4.04 -0.80
CA ALA A 28 -4.98 -3.34 -1.99
C ALA A 28 -3.88 -3.09 -3.03
N PHE A 29 -2.65 -2.81 -2.59
CA PHE A 29 -1.52 -2.65 -3.50
C PHE A 29 -1.11 -3.98 -4.13
N CYS A 30 -1.12 -5.08 -3.37
CA CYS A 30 -0.91 -6.43 -3.88
C CYS A 30 -1.92 -6.79 -4.98
N GLU A 31 -3.19 -6.44 -4.79
CA GLU A 31 -4.24 -6.65 -5.80
C GLU A 31 -3.90 -5.92 -7.11
N CYS A 32 -3.49 -4.66 -7.04
CA CYS A 32 -3.06 -3.91 -8.23
C CYS A 32 -1.90 -4.57 -8.99
N PHE A 33 -0.96 -5.17 -8.26
CA PHE A 33 0.20 -5.85 -8.86
C PHE A 33 -0.12 -7.25 -9.38
N SER A 34 -1.08 -7.95 -8.77
CA SER A 34 -1.58 -9.23 -9.26
C SER A 34 -2.36 -9.12 -10.57
N MET A 35 -2.89 -7.93 -10.88
CA MET A 35 -3.54 -7.65 -12.16
C MET A 35 -2.55 -7.61 -13.34
N ASN A 36 -1.24 -7.56 -13.06
CA ASN A 36 -0.21 -7.47 -14.08
C ASN A 36 0.14 -8.85 -14.66
N ASP A 37 -0.80 -9.49 -15.35
CA ASP A 37 -0.58 -10.70 -16.16
C ASP A 37 0.14 -10.39 -17.49
N ALA A 38 1.07 -9.44 -17.49
CA ALA A 38 1.87 -9.12 -18.68
C ALA A 38 2.67 -10.33 -19.19
N ALA A 39 2.91 -11.33 -18.33
CA ALA A 39 3.53 -12.60 -18.70
C ALA A 39 2.63 -13.51 -19.56
N GLU A 40 1.30 -13.35 -19.48
CA GLU A 40 0.33 -14.14 -20.27
C GLU A 40 -0.20 -13.38 -21.49
N ALA A 41 0.04 -12.08 -21.58
CA ALA A 41 -0.38 -11.26 -22.71
C ALA A 41 0.28 -11.75 -24.02
N THR A 42 -0.55 -12.05 -25.01
CA THR A 42 -0.14 -12.58 -26.32
C THR A 42 -0.05 -11.49 -27.40
N SER A 43 -0.46 -10.26 -27.07
CA SER A 43 -0.44 -9.12 -27.98
C SER A 43 -0.07 -7.80 -27.29
N LEU A 44 0.40 -6.84 -28.09
CA LEU A 44 0.70 -5.49 -27.61
C LEU A 44 -0.54 -4.79 -27.03
N THR A 45 -1.71 -5.03 -27.60
CA THR A 45 -2.98 -4.46 -27.12
C THR A 45 -3.29 -4.94 -25.70
N GLU A 46 -3.16 -6.25 -25.43
CA GLU A 46 -3.38 -6.82 -24.10
C GLU A 46 -2.39 -6.27 -23.07
N ILE A 47 -1.11 -6.08 -23.46
CA ILE A 47 -0.10 -5.44 -22.61
C ILE A 47 -0.51 -4.01 -22.25
N MET A 48 -0.99 -3.23 -23.22
CA MET A 48 -1.43 -1.85 -22.99
C MET A 48 -2.66 -1.79 -22.08
N GLU A 49 -3.66 -2.63 -22.31
CA GLU A 49 -4.86 -2.69 -21.47
C GLU A 49 -4.54 -3.07 -20.02
N THR A 50 -3.62 -4.02 -19.81
CA THR A 50 -3.15 -4.41 -18.48
C THR A 50 -2.38 -3.27 -17.81
N ALA A 51 -1.53 -2.55 -18.54
CA ALA A 51 -0.81 -1.38 -18.02
C ALA A 51 -1.77 -0.23 -17.64
N GLU A 52 -2.82 0.00 -18.41
CA GLU A 52 -3.86 1.00 -18.10
C GLU A 52 -4.61 0.63 -16.82
N LYS A 53 -5.08 -0.62 -16.70
CA LYS A 53 -5.76 -1.12 -15.49
C LYS A 53 -4.90 -1.00 -14.24
N MET A 54 -3.63 -1.40 -14.34
CA MET A 54 -2.67 -1.28 -13.25
C MET A 54 -2.47 0.20 -12.85
N THR A 55 -2.34 1.09 -13.84
CA THR A 55 -2.20 2.52 -13.59
C THR A 55 -3.41 3.11 -12.88
N GLU A 56 -4.63 2.74 -13.29
CA GLU A 56 -5.87 3.17 -12.63
C GLU A 56 -5.99 2.62 -11.21
N CYS A 57 -5.59 1.36 -11.00
CA CYS A 57 -5.58 0.74 -9.68
C CYS A 57 -4.62 1.48 -8.72
N VAL A 58 -3.38 1.74 -9.15
CA VAL A 58 -2.39 2.47 -8.35
C VAL A 58 -2.86 3.90 -8.05
N LYS A 59 -3.47 4.61 -9.02
CA LYS A 59 -4.04 5.93 -8.76
C LYS A 59 -5.15 5.88 -7.70
N THR A 60 -6.03 4.90 -7.79
CA THR A 60 -7.11 4.71 -6.81
C THR A 60 -6.53 4.43 -5.43
N TRP A 61 -5.51 3.56 -5.36
CA TRP A 61 -4.77 3.27 -4.14
C TRP A 61 -4.15 4.54 -3.54
N GLN A 62 -3.45 5.35 -4.33
CA GLN A 62 -2.86 6.61 -3.89
C GLN A 62 -3.90 7.55 -3.29
N THR A 63 -5.02 7.80 -3.99
CA THR A 63 -6.09 8.67 -3.47
C THR A 63 -6.71 8.15 -2.16
N THR A 64 -6.68 6.84 -1.95
CA THR A 64 -7.27 6.20 -0.78
C THR A 64 -6.34 6.25 0.42
N PHE A 65 -5.03 6.00 0.25
CA PHE A 65 -4.11 5.73 1.36
C PHE A 65 -2.96 6.73 1.49
N GLU A 66 -2.59 7.47 0.44
CA GLU A 66 -1.47 8.40 0.49
C GLU A 66 -1.68 9.47 1.58
N GLY A 67 -0.65 9.67 2.40
CA GLY A 67 -0.69 10.59 3.56
C GLY A 67 -1.52 10.11 4.75
N LYS A 68 -2.16 8.92 4.68
CA LYS A 68 -2.92 8.30 5.78
C LYS A 68 -2.20 7.12 6.43
N ILE A 69 -1.34 6.46 5.65
CA ILE A 69 -0.53 5.32 6.09
C ILE A 69 0.91 5.74 6.39
N SER A 70 1.62 4.94 7.18
CA SER A 70 3.05 5.15 7.41
C SER A 70 3.87 4.50 6.29
N LYS A 71 4.92 5.17 5.82
CA LYS A 71 5.80 4.62 4.76
C LYS A 71 6.46 3.32 5.20
N ASP A 72 6.98 3.28 6.43
CA ASP A 72 7.64 2.11 7.01
C ASP A 72 6.65 0.96 7.27
N GLY A 73 5.50 1.25 7.88
CA GLY A 73 4.48 0.24 8.15
C GLY A 73 3.89 -0.35 6.87
N PHE A 74 3.63 0.48 5.85
CA PHE A 74 3.24 -0.01 4.54
C PHE A 74 4.32 -0.87 3.88
N SER A 75 5.59 -0.46 3.95
CA SER A 75 6.71 -1.26 3.42
C SER A 75 6.79 -2.63 4.10
N ASP A 76 6.71 -2.68 5.43
CA ASP A 76 6.78 -3.93 6.19
C ASP A 76 5.61 -4.86 5.86
N GLU A 77 4.38 -4.34 5.85
CA GLU A 77 3.17 -5.11 5.52
C GLU A 77 3.17 -5.59 4.05
N LEU A 78 3.63 -4.74 3.12
CA LEU A 78 3.73 -5.12 1.70
C LEU A 78 4.79 -6.21 1.49
N LYS A 79 5.92 -6.13 2.19
CA LYS A 79 6.96 -7.16 2.15
C LYS A 79 6.48 -8.50 2.70
N GLU A 80 5.63 -8.48 3.73
CA GLU A 80 5.03 -9.69 4.29
C GLU A 80 3.99 -10.30 3.35
N GLN A 81 3.11 -9.49 2.77
CA GLN A 81 1.95 -9.96 2.01
C GLN A 81 2.25 -10.26 0.54
N CYS A 82 3.07 -9.44 -0.13
CA CYS A 82 3.44 -9.62 -1.53
C CYS A 82 4.89 -9.15 -1.79
N PRO A 83 5.88 -10.03 -1.53
CA PRO A 83 7.30 -9.72 -1.69
C PRO A 83 7.67 -9.21 -3.09
N ASP A 84 7.01 -9.69 -4.14
CA ASP A 84 7.28 -9.28 -5.52
C ASP A 84 6.79 -7.84 -5.79
N ALA A 85 5.61 -7.47 -5.27
CA ALA A 85 5.12 -6.11 -5.35
C ALA A 85 5.97 -5.16 -4.49
N HIS A 86 6.46 -5.62 -3.33
CA HIS A 86 7.40 -4.88 -2.50
C HIS A 86 8.71 -4.57 -3.25
N ALA A 87 9.34 -5.61 -3.81
CA ALA A 87 10.57 -5.45 -4.60
C ALA A 87 10.36 -4.48 -5.78
N LYS A 88 9.21 -4.55 -6.44
CA LYS A 88 8.90 -3.64 -7.54
C LYS A 88 8.68 -2.20 -7.07
N ALA A 89 8.01 -2.00 -5.94
CA ALA A 89 7.85 -0.69 -5.33
C ALA A 89 9.20 -0.08 -4.90
N GLU A 90 10.12 -0.91 -4.39
CA GLU A 90 11.49 -0.51 -4.07
C GLU A 90 12.28 -0.09 -5.32
N GLU A 91 12.22 -0.88 -6.41
CA GLU A 91 12.81 -0.51 -7.71
C GLU A 91 12.30 0.83 -8.24
N MET A 92 11.01 1.13 -8.02
CA MET A 92 10.38 2.40 -8.40
C MET A 92 10.71 3.56 -7.46
N GLY A 93 11.48 3.30 -6.39
CA GLY A 93 11.88 4.30 -5.42
C GLY A 93 10.75 4.76 -4.49
N MET A 94 9.64 4.02 -4.38
CA MET A 94 8.53 4.38 -3.47
C MET A 94 8.96 4.46 -2.01
N PHE A 95 10.03 3.73 -1.64
CA PHE A 95 10.54 3.66 -0.28
C PHE A 95 11.81 4.48 -0.02
N ASN A 96 12.44 5.07 -1.05
CA ASN A 96 13.64 5.89 -0.87
C ASN A 96 13.28 7.27 -0.33
N GLU A 97 14.07 7.80 0.61
CA GLU A 97 13.89 9.13 1.23
C GLU A 97 14.09 10.30 0.26
#